data_AF-A0A4Q6ATU0-F1
#
_entry.id   AF-A0A4Q6ATU0-F1
#
_cell.length_a   1.000
_cell.length_b   1.000
_cell.length_c   1.000
_cell.angle_alpha   90.00
_cell.angle_beta   90.00
_cell.angle_gamma   90.00
#
_symmetry.space_group_name_H-M   'P 1'
#
loop_
_entity.id
_entity.type
_entity.pdbx_description
1 polymer ?
#
loop_
_entity_poly.entity_id
_entity_poly.type
_entity_poly.pdbx_seq_one_letter_code
_entity_poly.pdbx_strand_id
1 'polypeptide(L)'
;MFKSILPLLMLFMAGCANDQSKSETNATERHATVTAQPAILQLNNGQKWKLDAATRQHMKEIKTHISQASHASGVLSGEELQRHADKLIKDCRMTGPDHDALHLWLGPFLQHVQALKDNRDAESASHALNDDVKAFDTYFE
;
A
#
# COMPACT_ATOMS: atom_id res chain seq x y z
N MET A 1 69.91 29.05 10.57
CA MET A 1 68.47 29.04 10.93
C MET A 1 68.07 30.46 11.30
N PHE A 2 67.23 31.13 10.51
CA PHE A 2 66.20 32.12 10.90
C PHE A 2 65.80 32.99 9.69
N LYS A 3 64.48 33.18 9.53
CA LYS A 3 63.75 34.27 8.82
C LYS A 3 63.86 34.28 7.28
N SER A 4 62.83 34.61 6.50
CA SER A 4 61.40 34.94 6.67
C SER A 4 60.88 35.14 5.23
N ILE A 5 59.74 34.58 4.80
CA ILE A 5 58.39 35.23 4.74
C ILE A 5 58.40 36.41 3.72
N LEU A 6 57.59 36.54 2.65
CA LEU A 6 56.19 36.20 2.23
C LEU A 6 56.06 36.69 0.74
N PRO A 7 54.89 36.95 0.11
CA PRO A 7 53.55 36.32 0.04
C PRO A 7 53.14 35.96 -1.40
N LEU A 8 52.05 35.21 -1.57
CA LEU A 8 50.79 35.75 -2.13
C LEU A 8 49.76 34.62 -2.23
N LEU A 9 48.81 34.60 -1.30
CA LEU A 9 47.39 34.49 -1.65
C LEU A 9 46.55 34.76 -0.41
N MET A 10 45.86 35.90 -0.40
CA MET A 10 44.65 36.07 0.38
C MET A 10 43.52 35.32 -0.33
N LEU A 11 42.70 34.60 0.41
CA LEU A 11 41.27 34.70 0.20
C LEU A 11 40.54 34.55 1.54
N PHE A 12 39.91 35.65 1.92
CA PHE A 12 38.92 35.77 2.99
C PHE A 12 37.65 35.02 2.61
N MET A 13 37.02 34.36 3.58
CA MET A 13 35.60 34.57 3.84
C MET A 13 35.37 34.62 5.34
N ALA A 14 34.86 35.77 5.77
CA ALA A 14 34.50 36.08 7.14
C ALA A 14 33.19 35.36 7.51
N GLY A 15 33.15 34.84 8.74
CA GLY A 15 31.94 34.34 9.37
C GLY A 15 31.06 35.48 9.87
N CYS A 16 29.75 35.22 9.91
CA CYS A 16 28.80 35.99 10.69
C CYS A 16 28.27 35.14 11.85
N ALA A 17 28.20 35.78 13.00
CA ALA A 17 27.89 35.22 14.29
C ALA A 17 26.39 34.90 14.46
N ASN A 18 26.16 33.99 15.40
CA ASN A 18 24.89 33.60 15.98
C ASN A 18 24.32 34.71 16.87
N ASP A 19 23.08 35.12 16.63
CA ASP A 19 22.30 35.98 17.53
C ASP A 19 20.95 35.30 17.82
N GLN A 20 20.65 35.08 19.10
CA GLN A 20 19.39 34.55 19.62
C GLN A 20 18.63 35.70 20.28
N SER A 21 17.40 35.99 19.81
CA SER A 21 16.36 36.58 20.67
C SER A 21 14.97 36.62 19.99
N LYS A 22 14.03 35.91 20.63
CA LYS A 22 12.56 36.11 20.71
C LYS A 22 11.64 35.74 19.53
N SER A 23 11.07 34.53 19.64
CA SER A 23 9.63 34.24 19.82
C SER A 23 8.61 35.14 19.12
N GLU A 24 8.03 34.64 18.04
CA GLU A 24 6.60 34.77 17.73
C GLU A 24 6.11 33.52 17.00
N THR A 25 4.97 33.02 17.47
CA THR A 25 4.31 31.77 17.11
C THR A 25 3.88 31.73 15.65
N ASN A 26 4.33 30.73 14.90
CA ASN A 26 3.52 30.10 13.86
C ASN A 26 4.01 28.67 13.63
N ALA A 27 3.14 27.70 13.91
CA ALA A 27 3.35 26.31 13.56
C ALA A 27 3.34 26.17 12.04
N THR A 28 4.52 26.25 11.42
CA THR A 28 4.69 25.73 10.06
C THR A 28 5.01 24.25 10.21
N GLU A 29 3.95 23.45 10.12
CA GLU A 29 4.04 22.03 9.79
C GLU A 29 4.89 21.91 8.51
N ARG A 30 6.14 21.49 8.68
CA ARG A 30 6.93 20.97 7.58
C ARG A 30 6.32 19.62 7.25
N HIS A 31 5.24 19.63 6.46
CA HIS A 31 4.91 18.47 5.64
C HIS A 31 6.08 18.29 4.69
N ALA A 32 7.07 17.51 5.15
CA ALA A 32 7.93 16.79 4.24
C ALA A 32 6.97 15.98 3.37
N THR A 33 6.78 16.42 2.14
CA THR A 33 6.17 15.60 1.09
C THR A 33 7.14 14.44 0.88
N VAL A 34 7.03 13.42 1.73
CA VAL A 34 7.47 12.08 1.40
C VAL A 34 6.58 11.70 0.23
N THR A 35 7.12 11.76 -0.97
CA THR A 35 6.53 11.10 -2.13
C THR A 35 6.55 9.61 -1.83
N ALA A 36 5.56 9.15 -1.07
CA ALA A 36 5.36 7.76 -0.73
C ALA A 36 5.08 7.04 -2.05
N GLN A 37 6.07 6.34 -2.58
CA GLN A 37 5.81 5.35 -3.62
C GLN A 37 4.75 4.40 -3.07
N PRO A 38 3.74 4.01 -3.89
CA PRO A 38 2.72 3.07 -3.44
C PRO A 38 3.44 1.81 -2.92
N ALA A 39 3.19 1.48 -1.66
CA ALA A 39 3.78 0.31 -1.04
C ALA A 39 3.30 -0.94 -1.80
N ILE A 40 4.24 -1.79 -2.21
CA ILE A 40 3.96 -3.04 -2.93
C ILE A 40 3.84 -4.15 -1.89
N LEU A 41 2.84 -5.03 -2.03
CA LEU A 41 2.71 -6.21 -1.18
C LEU A 41 3.92 -7.14 -1.34
N GLN A 42 4.55 -7.48 -0.22
CA GLN A 42 5.70 -8.40 -0.15
C GLN A 42 5.45 -9.46 0.91
N LEU A 43 6.24 -10.53 0.92
CA LEU A 43 6.23 -11.50 2.02
C LEU A 43 6.75 -10.86 3.32
N ASN A 44 6.23 -11.30 4.45
CA ASN A 44 6.72 -10.94 5.78
C ASN A 44 8.05 -11.65 6.05
N ASN A 45 9.16 -11.05 5.63
CA ASN A 45 10.50 -11.64 5.79
C ASN A 45 10.59 -13.07 5.23
N GLY A 46 9.96 -13.30 4.07
CA GLY A 46 9.87 -14.61 3.43
C GLY A 46 8.73 -15.51 3.94
N GLN A 47 7.98 -15.07 4.96
CA GLN A 47 6.79 -15.75 5.46
C GLN A 47 5.50 -15.11 4.94
N LYS A 48 4.40 -15.84 5.00
CA LYS A 48 3.07 -15.33 4.67
C LYS A 48 2.50 -14.51 5.83
N TRP A 49 1.66 -13.54 5.50
CA TRP A 49 0.90 -12.75 6.47
C TRP A 49 -0.22 -13.58 7.09
N LYS A 50 -0.43 -13.40 8.39
CA LYS A 50 -1.41 -14.19 9.14
C LYS A 50 -2.80 -13.61 8.99
N LEU A 51 -3.76 -14.47 8.70
CA LEU A 51 -5.16 -14.12 8.67
C LEU A 51 -5.85 -14.43 10.01
N ASP A 52 -6.88 -13.66 10.34
CA ASP A 52 -7.85 -14.11 11.32
C ASP A 52 -8.84 -15.13 10.70
N ALA A 53 -9.69 -15.70 11.55
CA ALA A 53 -10.67 -16.70 11.11
C ALA A 53 -11.76 -16.12 10.18
N ALA A 54 -12.19 -14.89 10.43
CA ALA A 54 -13.25 -14.24 9.65
C ALA A 54 -12.79 -13.93 8.21
N THR A 55 -11.60 -13.37 8.07
CA THR A 55 -10.97 -13.05 6.79
C THR A 55 -10.73 -14.33 5.98
N ARG A 56 -10.24 -15.41 6.61
CA ARG A 56 -10.14 -16.72 5.95
C ARG A 56 -11.48 -17.23 5.45
N GLN A 57 -12.55 -17.07 6.23
CA GLN A 57 -13.88 -17.52 5.84
C GLN A 57 -14.42 -16.73 4.65
N HIS A 58 -14.36 -15.39 4.71
CA HIS A 58 -14.83 -14.53 3.62
C HIS A 58 -14.02 -14.73 2.34
N MET A 59 -12.70 -14.98 2.44
CA MET A 59 -11.92 -15.32 1.24
C MET A 59 -12.30 -16.65 0.61
N LYS A 60 -12.77 -17.65 1.38
CA LYS A 60 -13.30 -18.87 0.76
C LYS A 60 -14.52 -18.54 -0.09
N GLU A 61 -15.41 -17.68 0.40
CA GLU A 61 -16.61 -17.27 -0.34
C GLU A 61 -16.26 -16.53 -1.63
N ILE A 62 -15.33 -15.56 -1.56
CA ILE A 62 -14.84 -14.83 -2.74
C ILE A 62 -14.25 -15.80 -3.78
N LYS A 63 -13.38 -16.72 -3.34
CA LYS A 63 -12.77 -17.71 -4.24
C LYS A 63 -13.79 -18.65 -4.87
N THR A 64 -14.76 -19.12 -4.10
CA THR A 64 -15.84 -19.96 -4.60
C THR A 64 -16.67 -19.21 -5.63
N HIS A 65 -17.00 -17.93 -5.38
CA HIS A 65 -17.76 -17.13 -6.33
C HIS A 65 -17.01 -16.93 -7.65
N ILE A 66 -15.71 -16.59 -7.58
CA ILE A 66 -14.86 -16.42 -8.77
C ILE A 66 -14.71 -17.74 -9.55
N SER A 67 -14.48 -18.87 -8.86
CA SER A 67 -14.31 -20.15 -9.53
C SER A 67 -15.61 -20.68 -10.17
N GLN A 68 -16.76 -20.49 -9.51
CA GLN A 68 -18.04 -20.90 -10.05
C GLN A 68 -18.39 -20.19 -11.37
N ALA A 69 -18.10 -18.88 -11.47
CA ALA A 69 -18.29 -18.14 -12.72
C ALA A 69 -17.44 -18.73 -13.86
N SER A 70 -16.16 -19.02 -13.57
CA SER A 70 -15.22 -19.63 -14.53
C SER A 70 -15.65 -21.01 -15.01
N HIS A 71 -16.27 -21.84 -14.16
CA HIS A 71 -16.65 -23.21 -14.50
C HIS A 71 -18.06 -23.34 -15.12
N ALA A 72 -19.00 -22.48 -14.73
CA ALA A 72 -20.41 -22.61 -15.13
C ALA A 72 -20.74 -21.91 -16.46
N SER A 73 -19.76 -21.33 -17.17
CA SER A 73 -20.00 -20.35 -18.25
C SER A 73 -20.88 -19.18 -17.78
N GLY A 74 -20.91 -18.92 -16.47
CA GLY A 74 -21.71 -17.88 -15.84
C GLY A 74 -20.95 -16.56 -15.82
N VAL A 75 -21.67 -15.44 -15.92
CA VAL A 75 -21.06 -14.11 -15.80
C VAL A 75 -20.72 -13.84 -14.34
N LEU A 76 -19.48 -13.47 -14.07
CA LEU A 76 -19.03 -13.07 -12.74
C LEU A 76 -19.76 -11.78 -12.31
N SER A 77 -20.41 -11.80 -11.15
CA SER A 77 -21.18 -10.64 -10.67
C SER A 77 -20.31 -9.72 -9.84
N GLY A 78 -20.02 -8.53 -10.36
CA GLY A 78 -19.32 -7.50 -9.62
C GLY A 78 -20.06 -7.06 -8.34
N GLU A 79 -21.40 -7.03 -8.36
CA GLU A 79 -22.19 -6.66 -7.18
C GLU A 79 -22.08 -7.69 -6.05
N GLU A 80 -22.12 -8.99 -6.37
CA GLU A 80 -21.95 -10.04 -5.37
C GLU A 80 -20.51 -10.04 -4.82
N LEU A 81 -19.51 -9.83 -5.68
CA LEU A 81 -18.13 -9.69 -5.23
C LEU A 81 -17.94 -8.51 -4.28
N GLN A 82 -18.56 -7.36 -4.55
CA GLN A 82 -18.56 -6.23 -3.62
C GLN A 82 -19.16 -6.63 -2.27
N ARG A 83 -20.31 -7.32 -2.26
CA ARG A 83 -20.93 -7.77 -1.00
C ARG A 83 -20.01 -8.68 -0.20
N HIS A 84 -19.30 -9.61 -0.85
CA HIS A 84 -18.32 -10.44 -0.15
C HIS A 84 -17.11 -9.63 0.35
N ALA A 85 -16.62 -8.68 -0.45
CA ALA A 85 -15.53 -7.78 -0.05
C ALA A 85 -15.91 -6.92 1.17
N ASP A 86 -17.12 -6.36 1.17
CA ASP A 86 -17.64 -5.53 2.26
C ASP A 86 -17.74 -6.33 3.57
N LYS A 87 -18.18 -7.60 3.49
CA LYS A 87 -18.21 -8.51 4.64
C LYS A 87 -16.79 -8.83 5.16
N LEU A 88 -15.85 -9.11 4.25
CA LEU A 88 -14.45 -9.32 4.60
C LEU A 88 -13.89 -8.13 5.38
N ILE A 89 -14.12 -6.90 4.89
CA ILE A 89 -13.65 -5.67 5.53
C ILE A 89 -14.31 -5.48 6.90
N LYS A 90 -15.63 -5.64 6.98
CA LYS A 90 -16.40 -5.44 8.20
C LYS A 90 -16.02 -6.42 9.32
N ASP A 91 -15.78 -7.67 8.96
CA ASP A 91 -15.55 -8.73 9.93
C ASP A 91 -14.07 -8.97 10.24
N CYS A 92 -13.15 -8.27 9.57
CA CYS A 92 -11.73 -8.27 9.91
C CYS A 92 -11.52 -7.84 11.37
N ARG A 93 -10.67 -8.60 12.06
CA ARG A 93 -10.21 -8.45 13.45
C ARG A 93 -8.68 -8.41 13.55
N MET A 94 -7.96 -8.60 12.44
CA MET A 94 -6.51 -8.38 12.39
C MET A 94 -6.16 -6.94 12.75
N THR A 95 -4.98 -6.76 13.34
CA THR A 95 -4.39 -5.45 13.64
C THR A 95 -2.89 -5.49 13.34
N GLY A 96 -2.27 -4.32 13.19
CA GLY A 96 -0.84 -4.23 12.93
C GLY A 96 -0.44 -4.71 11.52
N PRO A 97 0.80 -5.20 11.34
CA PRO A 97 1.36 -5.45 10.01
C PRO A 97 0.57 -6.41 9.11
N ASP A 98 -0.05 -7.45 9.68
CA ASP A 98 -0.91 -8.38 8.92
C ASP A 98 -2.13 -7.65 8.33
N HIS A 99 -2.70 -6.70 9.07
CA HIS A 99 -3.81 -5.86 8.61
C HIS A 99 -3.36 -4.90 7.51
N ASP A 100 -2.21 -4.25 7.68
CA ASP A 100 -1.67 -3.32 6.69
C ASP A 100 -1.35 -4.04 5.37
N ALA A 101 -0.83 -5.26 5.43
CA ALA A 101 -0.63 -6.11 4.26
C ALA A 101 -1.95 -6.44 3.55
N LEU A 102 -3.02 -6.72 4.30
CA LEU A 102 -4.34 -6.93 3.71
C LEU A 102 -4.82 -5.70 2.92
N HIS A 103 -4.57 -4.48 3.41
CA HIS A 103 -4.93 -3.25 2.68
C HIS A 103 -4.22 -3.14 1.32
N LEU A 104 -2.94 -3.54 1.27
CA LEU A 104 -2.17 -3.52 0.01
C LEU A 104 -2.75 -4.49 -1.02
N TRP A 105 -3.26 -5.64 -0.59
CA TRP A 105 -3.96 -6.59 -1.46
C TRP A 105 -5.36 -6.07 -1.85
N LEU A 106 -6.08 -5.50 -0.89
CA LEU A 106 -7.48 -5.11 -1.06
C LEU A 106 -7.64 -3.94 -2.05
N GLY A 107 -6.67 -3.02 -2.11
CA GLY A 107 -6.66 -1.89 -3.03
C GLY A 107 -6.92 -2.26 -4.50
N PRO A 108 -6.03 -3.01 -5.16
CA PRO A 108 -6.25 -3.44 -6.55
C PRO A 108 -7.47 -4.35 -6.69
N PHE A 109 -7.72 -5.26 -5.74
CA PHE A 109 -8.89 -6.14 -5.78
C PHE A 109 -10.20 -5.35 -5.88
N LEU A 110 -10.40 -4.33 -5.04
CA LEU A 110 -11.59 -3.50 -5.09
C LEU A 110 -11.70 -2.66 -6.37
N GLN A 111 -10.57 -2.26 -6.97
CA GLN A 111 -10.56 -1.58 -8.27
C GLN A 111 -11.07 -2.52 -9.37
N HIS A 112 -10.62 -3.77 -9.38
CA HIS A 112 -11.09 -4.76 -10.35
C HIS A 112 -12.57 -5.14 -10.12
N VAL A 113 -13.01 -5.27 -8.86
CA VAL A 113 -14.45 -5.45 -8.54
C VAL A 113 -15.27 -4.28 -9.08
N GLN A 114 -14.82 -3.04 -8.90
CA GLN A 114 -15.53 -1.88 -9.39
C GLN A 114 -15.55 -1.79 -10.92
N ALA A 115 -14.44 -2.11 -11.59
CA ALA A 115 -14.40 -2.20 -13.05
C ALA A 115 -15.42 -3.22 -13.59
N LEU A 116 -15.49 -4.39 -12.95
CA LEU A 116 -16.47 -5.42 -13.29
C LEU A 116 -17.92 -4.96 -13.06
N LYS A 117 -18.21 -4.30 -11.92
CA LYS A 117 -19.55 -3.75 -11.60
C LYS A 117 -20.02 -2.74 -12.64
N ASP A 118 -19.10 -1.89 -13.09
CA ASP A 118 -19.42 -0.84 -14.06
C ASP A 118 -19.38 -1.36 -15.50
N ASN A 119 -19.17 -2.66 -15.70
CA ASN A 119 -18.99 -3.32 -16.99
C ASN A 119 -17.88 -2.65 -17.84
N ARG A 120 -16.85 -2.13 -17.18
CA ARG A 120 -15.66 -1.52 -17.80
C ARG A 120 -14.60 -2.60 -17.94
N ASP A 121 -14.29 -2.96 -19.18
CA ASP A 121 -13.32 -4.00 -19.51
C ASP A 121 -13.56 -5.31 -18.73
N ALA A 122 -14.82 -5.75 -18.67
CA ALA A 122 -15.28 -6.83 -17.78
C ALA A 122 -14.48 -8.14 -17.90
N GLU A 123 -14.01 -8.48 -19.10
CA GLU A 123 -13.13 -9.64 -19.32
C GLU A 123 -11.77 -9.45 -18.64
N SER A 124 -11.12 -8.30 -18.85
CA SER A 124 -9.85 -7.97 -18.21
C SER A 124 -9.99 -7.87 -16.68
N ALA A 125 -11.08 -7.26 -16.19
CA ALA A 125 -11.38 -7.22 -14.76
C ALA A 125 -11.57 -8.62 -14.17
N SER A 126 -12.27 -9.51 -14.88
CA SER A 126 -12.46 -10.90 -14.44
C SER A 126 -11.13 -11.67 -14.41
N HIS A 127 -10.26 -11.46 -15.40
CA HIS A 127 -8.92 -12.06 -15.39
C HIS A 127 -8.08 -11.54 -14.21
N ALA A 128 -8.09 -10.22 -13.99
CA ALA A 128 -7.37 -9.60 -12.89
C ALA A 128 -7.84 -10.10 -11.51
N LEU A 129 -9.15 -10.29 -11.32
CA LEU A 129 -9.71 -10.87 -10.09
C LEU A 129 -9.24 -12.31 -9.84
N ASN A 130 -9.04 -13.11 -10.90
CA ASN A 130 -8.44 -14.44 -10.77
C ASN A 130 -6.98 -14.34 -10.31
N ASP A 131 -6.23 -13.35 -10.80
CA ASP A 131 -4.85 -13.13 -10.40
C ASP A 131 -4.74 -12.57 -8.98
N ASP A 132 -5.67 -11.71 -8.55
CA ASP A 132 -5.74 -11.22 -7.17
C ASP A 132 -5.93 -12.37 -6.18
N VAL A 133 -6.77 -13.35 -6.51
CA VAL A 133 -6.96 -14.56 -5.67
C VAL A 133 -5.68 -15.40 -5.59
N LYS A 134 -4.95 -15.57 -6.70
CA LYS A 134 -3.66 -16.28 -6.70
C LYS A 134 -2.60 -15.53 -5.89
N ALA A 135 -2.58 -14.20 -6.00
CA ALA A 135 -1.72 -13.35 -5.19
C ALA A 135 -2.06 -13.51 -3.71
N PHE A 136 -3.34 -13.52 -3.35
CA PHE A 136 -3.77 -13.77 -1.97
C PHE A 136 -3.19 -15.08 -1.43
N ASP A 137 -3.28 -16.17 -2.21
CA ASP A 137 -2.72 -17.48 -1.84
C ASP A 137 -1.20 -17.51 -1.76
N THR A 138 -0.52 -16.57 -2.42
CA THR A 138 0.93 -16.44 -2.36
C THR A 138 1.36 -15.72 -1.07
N TYR A 139 0.61 -14.71 -0.65
CA TYR A 139 1.02 -13.80 0.43
C TYR A 139 0.40 -14.09 1.80
N PHE A 140 -0.71 -14.82 1.90
CA PHE A 140 -1.46 -15.00 3.15
C PHE A 140 -1.66 -16.46 3.57
N GLU A 141 -1.81 -16.68 4.88
CA GLU A 141 -2.16 -17.96 5.52
C GLU A 141 -3.06 -17.83 6.77
#